data_AF-A0A1L4D2C3-F1
#
_entry.id   AF-A0A1L4D2C3-F1
#
_cell.length_a   1.000
_cell.length_b   1.000
_cell.length_c   1.000
_cell.angle_alpha   90.00
_cell.angle_beta   90.00
_cell.angle_gamma   90.00
#
_symmetry.space_group_name_H-M   'P 1'
#
loop_
_entity.id
_entity.type
_entity.pdbx_description
1 polymer ?
#
loop_
_entity_poly.entity_id
_entity_poly.type
_entity_poly.pdbx_seq_one_letter_code
_entity_poly.pdbx_strand_id
1 'polypeptide(L)' 'MSFASAYHSKNFSPKNRIVIEDSPNGIAAAKNAGCFCIALTKTRSVTELNKADLIVPAAELEHAINQIILKSHLS' A
#
# COMPACT_ATOMS: atom_id res chain seq x y z
N MET A 1 -13.11 10.73 -3.11
CA MET A 1 -12.60 9.98 -4.27
C MET A 1 -11.15 9.63 -3.98
N SER A 2 -10.81 8.35 -3.80
CA SER A 2 -9.41 7.90 -3.72
C SER A 2 -8.88 7.79 -5.15
N PHE A 3 -7.82 8.53 -5.49
CA PHE A 3 -7.14 8.43 -6.78
C PHE A 3 -6.21 7.21 -6.75
N ALA A 4 -6.76 6.01 -6.90
CA ALA A 4 -5.97 4.85 -7.28
C ALA A 4 -5.81 4.87 -8.80
N SER A 5 -4.79 5.56 -9.31
CA SER A 5 -4.32 5.34 -10.68
C SER A 5 -3.67 3.96 -10.73
N ALA A 6 -4.48 2.92 -10.83
CA ALA A 6 -4.01 1.57 -11.08
C ALA A 6 -3.42 1.56 -12.50
N TYR A 7 -2.10 1.66 -12.61
CA TYR A 7 -1.39 1.44 -13.87
C TYR A 7 -1.63 -0.03 -14.27
N HIS A 8 -2.65 -0.26 -15.09
CA HIS A 8 -3.09 -1.59 -15.52
C HIS A 8 -2.27 -2.03 -16.73
N SER A 9 -0.94 -2.09 -16.58
CA SER A 9 -0.14 -2.81 -17.56
C SER A 9 -0.45 -4.30 -17.38
N LYS A 10 -0.99 -4.91 -18.45
CA LYS A 10 -1.48 -6.31 -18.50
C LYS A 10 -0.48 -7.40 -18.07
N ASN A 11 0.76 -7.04 -17.72
CA ASN A 11 1.86 -7.98 -17.43
C ASN A 11 2.30 -8.01 -15.95
N PHE A 12 1.68 -7.26 -15.04
CA PHE A 12 2.09 -7.28 -13.62
C PHE A 12 1.13 -8.10 -12.77
N SER A 13 1.65 -9.19 -12.20
CA SER A 13 0.98 -9.96 -11.14
C SER A 13 0.57 -9.04 -10.00
N PRO A 14 -0.64 -9.18 -9.42
CA PRO A 14 -1.05 -8.40 -8.25
C PRO A 14 -0.09 -8.52 -7.06
N LYS A 15 0.64 -9.64 -6.95
CA LYS A 15 1.69 -9.85 -5.95
C LYS A 15 2.87 -8.88 -6.07
N ASN A 16 3.04 -8.24 -7.25
CA ASN A 16 4.09 -7.28 -7.53
C ASN A 16 3.58 -5.83 -7.50
N ARG A 17 2.43 -5.58 -6.86
CA ARG A 17 1.82 -4.25 -6.77
C ARG A 17 1.78 -3.77 -5.33
N ILE A 18 2.20 -2.52 -5.15
CA ILE A 18 2.03 -1.77 -3.91
C ILE A 18 0.86 -0.81 -4.10
N VAL A 19 -0.11 -0.85 -3.20
CA VAL A 19 -1.23 0.10 -3.13
C VAL A 19 -1.05 0.99 -1.91
N ILE A 20 -1.27 2.29 -2.07
CA ILE A 20 -1.22 3.26 -0.98
C ILE A 20 -2.64 3.73 -0.71
N GLU A 21 -3.11 3.57 0.52
CA GLU A 21 -4.49 3.87 0.91
C GLU A 21 -4.55 4.58 2.27
N ASP A 22 -5.65 5.26 2.56
CA ASP A 22 -5.86 5.95 3.85
C ASP A 22 -7.21 5.60 4.49
N SER A 23 -7.88 4.57 3.95
CA SER A 23 -9.23 4.16 4.36
C SER A 23 -9.35 2.64 4.56
N PRO A 24 -10.17 2.18 5.53
CA PRO A 24 -10.38 0.74 5.75
C PRO A 24 -10.94 0.03 4.52
N ASN A 25 -11.83 0.69 3.77
CA ASN A 25 -12.44 0.13 2.56
C ASN A 25 -11.43 -0.01 1.42
N GLY A 26 -10.57 1.00 1.22
CA GLY A 26 -9.50 0.95 0.23
C GLY A 26 -8.47 -0.13 0.56
N ILE A 27 -8.08 -0.25 1.83
CA ILE A 27 -7.19 -1.32 2.31
C ILE A 27 -7.81 -2.69 2.03
N ALA A 28 -9.09 -2.90 2.38
CA ALA A 28 -9.77 -4.17 2.12
C ALA A 28 -9.79 -4.51 0.63
N ALA A 29 -10.05 -3.53 -0.25
CA ALA A 29 -10.02 -3.73 -1.69
C ALA A 29 -8.62 -4.12 -2.19
N ALA A 30 -7.56 -3.45 -1.70
CA ALA A 30 -6.18 -3.76 -2.06
C ALA A 30 -5.78 -5.19 -1.64
N LYS A 31 -6.14 -5.59 -0.41
CA LYS A 31 -5.87 -6.94 0.09
C LYS A 31 -6.65 -8.01 -0.69
N ASN A 32 -7.92 -7.76 -1.00
CA ASN A 32 -8.74 -8.66 -1.83
C ASN A 32 -8.19 -8.82 -3.25
N ALA A 33 -7.53 -7.79 -3.79
CA ALA A 33 -6.84 -7.86 -5.07
C ALA A 33 -5.49 -8.59 -5.01
N GLY A 34 -5.01 -8.98 -3.82
CA GLY A 34 -3.72 -9.64 -3.63
C GLY A 34 -2.52 -8.69 -3.66
N CYS A 35 -2.74 -7.38 -3.49
CA CYS A 35 -1.69 -6.38 -3.43
C CYS A 35 -1.05 -6.30 -2.04
N PHE A 36 0.18 -5.79 -2.00
CA PHE A 36 0.79 -5.25 -0.79
C PHE A 36 0.21 -3.85 -0.52
N CYS A 37 -0.35 -3.61 0.66
CA CYS A 37 -1.01 -2.36 0.99
C CYS A 37 -0.23 -1.59 2.05
N ILE A 38 0.15 -0.35 1.72
CA ILE A 38 0.71 0.63 2.65
C ILE A 38 -0.40 1.62 3.03
N ALA A 39 -0.77 1.67 4.31
CA ALA A 39 -1.70 2.67 4.80
C ALA A 39 -0.97 3.94 5.24
N LEU A 40 -1.52 5.10 4.90
CA LEU A 40 -1.05 6.39 5.42
C LEU A 40 -1.83 6.78 6.68
N THR A 41 -1.12 7.02 7.77
CA THR A 41 -1.72 7.64 8.97
C THR A 41 -1.88 9.14 8.72
N LYS A 42 -3.13 9.60 8.68
CA LYS A 42 -3.50 11.02 8.63
C LYS A 42 -4.52 11.31 9.72
N THR A 43 -5.80 11.15 9.40
CA THR A 43 -6.93 11.42 10.31
C THR A 43 -7.49 10.16 10.96
N ARG A 44 -7.11 8.98 10.44
CA ARG A 44 -7.52 7.68 10.97
C ARG A 44 -6.45 7.10 11.88
N SER A 45 -6.91 6.45 12.93
CA SER A 45 -6.07 5.75 13.89
C SER A 45 -5.43 4.51 13.25
N VAL A 46 -4.31 4.07 13.83
CA VAL A 46 -3.63 2.83 13.41
C VAL A 46 -4.55 1.62 13.54
N THR A 47 -5.44 1.60 14.55
CA THR A 47 -6.41 0.53 14.76
C THR A 47 -7.43 0.42 13.63
N GLU A 48 -7.87 1.55 13.05
CA GLU A 48 -8.74 1.56 11.88
C GLU A 48 -8.05 1.05 10.60
N LEU A 49 -6.73 1.17 10.52
CA LEU A 49 -5.93 0.83 9.34
C LEU A 49 -5.22 -0.54 9.46
N ASN A 50 -5.53 -1.31 10.51
CA ASN A 50 -4.79 -2.51 10.92
C ASN A 50 -4.74 -3.67 9.89
N LYS A 51 -5.54 -3.61 8.83
CA LYS A 51 -5.55 -4.61 7.74
C LYS A 51 -4.48 -4.37 6.68
N ALA A 52 -3.78 -3.23 6.73
CA ALA A 52 -2.67 -2.95 5.82
C ALA A 52 -1.42 -3.76 6.20
N ASP A 53 -0.57 -4.05 5.23
CA ASP A 53 0.69 -4.77 5.47
C ASP A 53 1.73 -3.87 6.14
N LEU A 54 1.64 -2.56 5.89
CA LEU A 54 2.48 -1.55 6.50
C LEU A 54 1.64 -0.29 6.75
N ILE A 55 1.86 0.37 7.89
CA ILE A 55 1.20 1.63 8.25
C ILE A 55 2.29 2.65 8.51
N VAL A 56 2.29 3.77 7.78
CA VAL A 56 3.32 4.81 7.90
C VAL A 56 2.72 6.21 7.95
N PRO A 57 3.39 7.16 8.62
CA PRO A 57 3.13 8.57 8.40
C PRO A 57 3.38 8.95 6.93
N ALA A 58 2.61 9.91 6.41
CA ALA A 58 2.79 10.38 5.03
C ALA A 58 4.21 10.91 4.75
N ALA A 59 4.88 11.47 5.76
CA ALA A 59 6.26 11.96 5.67
C ALA A 59 7.31 10.85 5.50
N GLU A 60 6.97 9.60 5.83
CA GLU A 60 7.89 8.45 5.77
C GLU A 60 7.64 7.54 4.56
N LEU A 61 6.64 7.84 3.74
CA LEU A 61 6.21 6.99 2.63
C LEU A 61 7.34 6.69 1.64
N GLU A 62 8.10 7.71 1.23
CA GLU A 62 9.20 7.55 0.28
C GLU A 62 10.29 6.63 0.84
N HIS A 63 10.66 6.84 2.11
CA HIS A 63 11.63 6.00 2.79
C HIS A 63 11.15 4.54 2.87
N ALA A 64 9.88 4.32 3.22
CA ALA A 64 9.29 2.99 3.29
C ALA A 64 9.30 2.27 1.93
N ILE A 65 8.92 2.95 0.86
CA ILE A 65 8.92 2.38 -0.50
C ILE A 65 10.35 1.99 -0.91
N ASN A 66 11.34 2.85 -0.66
CA ASN A 66 12.73 2.56 -0.99
C ASN A 66 13.24 1.30 -0.26
N GLN A 67 12.90 1.13 1.02
CA GLN A 67 13.27 -0.09 1.78
C GLN A 67 12.61 -1.35 1.23
N ILE A 68 11.36 -1.27 0.77
CA ILE A 68 10.65 -2.41 0.15
C ILE A 68 11.32 -2.81 -1.15
N ILE A 69 11.60 -1.84 -2.03
CA ILE A 69 12.25 -2.08 -3.33
C ILE A 69 13.63 -2.70 -3.14
N LEU A 70 14.46 -2.14 -2.25
CA LEU A 70 15.81 -2.66 -1.97
C LEU A 70 15.78 -4.10 -1.48
N LYS A 71 14.88 -4.44 -0.54
CA LYS A 71 14.73 -5.82 -0.05
C LYS A 71 14.30 -6.79 -1.16
N SER A 72 13.48 -6.34 -2.09
CA SER A 72 12.98 -7.15 -3.22
C SER A 72 14.08 -7.50 -4.23
N HIS A 73 15.16 -6.72 -4.30
CA HIS A 73 16.29 -6.96 -5.20
C HIS A 73 17.42 -7.78 -4.54
N LEU A 74 17.31 -8.07 -3.24
CA LEU A 74 18.30 -8.81 -2.46
C LEU A 74 17.89 -10.27 -2.17
N SER A 75 16.72 -10.69 -2.66
CA SER A 75 16.11 -12.01 -2.43
C SER A 75 16.03 -12.86 -3.68
#